data_AF-A0A9Q3GPR5-F1
#
_entry.id   AF-A0A9Q3GPR5-F1
#
_cell.length_a   1.000
_cell.length_b   1.000
_cell.length_c   1.000
_cell.angle_alpha   90.00
_cell.angle_beta   90.00
_cell.angle_gamma   90.00
#
_symmetry.space_group_name_H-M   'P 1'
#
loop_
_entity.id
_entity.type
_entity.pdbx_description
1 polymer ?
#
loop_
_entity_poly.entity_id
_entity_poly.type
_entity_poly.pdbx_seq_one_letter_code
_entity_poly.pdbx_strand_id
1 'polypeptide(L)'
;MLERASSLQEAYDQYCSPANMQSYWLSPIEWEKLTVMVNFLHPLYKATNIICGSTYPTINHSLPLYILLIKQICQVCNQYDVRSIKPASNAITNKLTKYLMILPHKTPVVCATIIDPHFKLNFFALHEATLACFGTSTNHLAEISQDEAKKHFTAPSDFPNNTQKSQWMAYLMSCTPHQL
;
A
#
# COMPACT_ATOMS: atom_id res chain seq x y z
N MET A 1 -6.13 12.48 15.66
CA MET A 1 -6.14 13.93 15.98
C MET A 1 -7.23 14.66 15.20
N LEU A 2 -7.20 14.66 13.86
CA LEU A 2 -8.18 15.39 13.04
C LEU A 2 -9.62 14.88 13.20
N GLU A 3 -9.84 13.56 13.25
CA GLU A 3 -11.16 12.98 13.57
C GLU A 3 -11.67 13.43 14.94
N ARG A 4 -10.77 13.49 15.93
CA ARG A 4 -11.11 13.99 17.26
C ARG A 4 -11.48 15.46 17.23
N ALA A 5 -10.75 16.28 16.48
CA ALA A 5 -11.07 17.70 16.30
C ALA A 5 -12.45 17.88 15.64
N SER A 6 -12.77 17.07 14.62
CA SER A 6 -14.10 17.06 13.99
C SER A 6 -15.20 16.65 14.97
N SER A 7 -14.97 15.64 15.82
CA SER A 7 -15.95 15.23 16.85
C SER A 7 -16.21 16.27 17.94
N LEU A 8 -15.35 17.28 18.06
CA LEU A 8 -15.44 18.34 19.06
C LEU A 8 -16.02 19.64 18.49
N GLN A 9 -16.51 19.65 17.25
CA GLN A 9 -17.02 20.84 16.58
C GLN A 9 -18.09 21.58 17.41
N GLU A 10 -19.09 20.86 17.94
CA GLU A 10 -20.16 21.47 18.75
C GLU A 10 -19.63 22.12 20.03
N ALA A 11 -18.72 21.43 20.73
CA ALA A 11 -18.10 21.96 21.95
C ALA A 11 -17.22 23.16 21.66
N TYR A 12 -16.55 23.15 20.51
CA TYR A 12 -15.72 24.24 20.02
C TYR A 12 -16.57 25.47 19.67
N ASP A 13 -17.68 25.30 18.96
CA ASP A 13 -18.59 26.39 18.59
C ASP A 13 -19.20 27.05 19.85
N GLN A 14 -19.54 26.26 20.87
CA GLN A 14 -19.98 26.78 22.17
C GLN A 14 -18.89 27.58 22.88
N TYR A 15 -17.65 27.08 22.86
CA TYR A 15 -16.51 27.73 23.50
C TYR A 15 -16.12 29.04 22.82
N CYS A 16 -16.22 29.12 21.49
CA CYS A 16 -15.87 30.30 20.71
C CYS A 16 -17.01 31.31 20.52
N SER A 17 -18.22 31.02 21.02
CA SER A 17 -19.36 31.93 20.99
C SER A 17 -19.13 33.30 21.68
N PRO A 18 -18.35 33.42 22.76
CA PRO A 18 -18.06 34.71 23.40
C PRO A 18 -17.25 35.67 22.50
N ALA A 19 -17.54 36.97 22.57
CA ALA A 19 -16.94 38.01 21.71
C ALA A 19 -15.41 38.10 21.77
N ASN A 20 -14.80 37.68 22.89
CA ASN A 20 -13.35 37.65 23.07
C ASN A 20 -12.64 36.48 22.36
N MET A 21 -13.39 35.50 21.83
CA MET A 21 -12.83 34.30 21.19
C MET A 21 -13.15 34.19 19.69
N GLN A 22 -13.83 35.19 19.11
CA GLN A 22 -14.17 35.18 17.69
C GLN A 22 -12.95 35.11 16.76
N SER A 23 -11.77 35.58 17.20
CA SER A 23 -10.53 35.47 16.42
C SER A 23 -10.11 34.03 16.15
N TYR A 24 -10.60 33.08 16.94
CA TYR A 24 -10.30 31.67 16.76
C TYR A 24 -11.35 30.95 15.93
N TRP A 25 -12.57 31.50 15.80
CA TRP A 25 -13.74 30.84 15.21
C TRP A 25 -13.45 30.25 13.83
N LEU A 26 -13.65 28.94 13.69
CA LEU A 26 -13.58 28.24 12.42
C LEU A 26 -14.87 28.43 11.62
N SER A 27 -14.72 28.91 10.41
CA SER A 27 -15.81 29.00 9.44
C SER A 27 -16.27 27.60 9.01
N PRO A 28 -17.53 27.44 8.53
CA PRO A 28 -18.01 26.18 7.97
C PRO A 28 -17.10 25.63 6.86
N ILE A 29 -16.48 26.51 6.07
CA ILE A 29 -15.55 26.16 4.99
C ILE A 29 -14.26 25.52 5.55
N GLU A 30 -13.79 25.96 6.72
CA GLU A 30 -12.61 25.37 7.37
C GLU A 30 -12.91 24.01 7.97
N TRP A 31 -14.11 23.80 8.50
CA TRP A 31 -14.60 22.49 8.92
C TRP A 31 -14.74 21.52 7.74
N GLU A 32 -15.18 22.01 6.59
CA GLU A 32 -15.20 21.22 5.35
C GLU A 32 -13.77 20.82 4.93
N LYS A 33 -12.81 21.76 4.97
CA LYS A 33 -11.39 21.45 4.71
C LYS A 33 -10.85 20.40 5.68
N LEU A 34 -11.21 20.45 6.96
CA LEU A 34 -10.81 19.43 7.94
C LEU A 34 -11.35 18.05 7.55
N THR A 35 -12.63 17.98 7.15
CA THR A 35 -13.27 16.73 6.70
C THR A 35 -12.55 16.15 5.48
N VAL A 36 -12.21 17.00 4.52
CA VAL A 36 -11.42 16.63 3.34
C VAL A 36 -10.05 16.07 3.75
N MET A 37 -9.36 16.71 4.70
CA MET A 37 -8.06 16.21 5.21
C MET A 37 -8.18 14.85 5.90
N VAL A 38 -9.22 14.63 6.71
CA VAL A 38 -9.49 13.34 7.35
C VAL A 38 -9.64 12.25 6.29
N ASN A 39 -10.49 12.48 5.29
CA ASN A 39 -10.73 11.51 4.22
C ASN A 39 -9.46 11.24 3.39
N PHE A 40 -8.69 12.28 3.11
CA PHE A 40 -7.44 12.17 2.36
C PHE A 40 -6.35 11.38 3.11
N LEU A 41 -6.27 11.51 4.43
CA LEU A 41 -5.27 10.81 5.25
C LEU A 41 -5.71 9.42 5.69
N HIS A 42 -7.01 9.09 5.61
CA HIS A 42 -7.54 7.80 6.04
C HIS A 42 -6.88 6.57 5.37
N PRO A 43 -6.62 6.57 4.05
CA PRO A 43 -5.89 5.46 3.41
C PRO A 43 -4.51 5.23 4.04
N LEU A 44 -3.78 6.30 4.34
CA LEU A 44 -2.45 6.24 4.97
C LEU A 44 -2.53 5.72 6.40
N TYR A 45 -3.56 6.12 7.16
CA TYR A 45 -3.80 5.60 8.50
C TYR A 45 -4.04 4.09 8.49
N LYS A 46 -4.93 3.59 7.62
CA LYS A 46 -5.18 2.16 7.46
C LYS A 46 -3.92 1.39 7.08
N ALA A 47 -3.18 1.92 6.11
CA ALA A 47 -1.91 1.34 5.67
C ALA A 47 -0.88 1.23 6.81
N THR A 48 -0.76 2.28 7.62
CA THR A 48 0.16 2.31 8.77
C THR A 48 -0.22 1.25 9.79
N ASN A 49 -1.51 1.09 10.10
CA ASN A 49 -1.95 0.05 11.04
C ASN A 49 -1.64 -1.37 10.57
N ILE A 50 -1.65 -1.62 9.26
CA ILE A 50 -1.27 -2.92 8.68
C ILE A 50 0.24 -3.13 8.80
N ILE A 51 1.06 -2.16 8.38
CA ILE A 51 2.52 -2.31 8.33
C ILE A 51 3.15 -2.29 9.73
N CYS A 52 2.57 -1.54 10.66
CA CYS A 52 3.05 -1.45 12.05
C CYS A 52 2.51 -2.58 12.94
N GLY A 53 1.78 -3.55 12.38
CA GLY A 53 1.41 -4.76 13.11
C GLY A 53 2.65 -5.52 13.60
N SER A 54 2.67 -5.91 14.87
CA SER A 54 3.79 -6.65 15.47
C SER A 54 3.48 -8.14 15.69
N THR A 55 2.23 -8.55 15.50
CA THR A 55 1.76 -9.93 15.76
C THR A 55 1.88 -10.85 14.55
N TYR A 56 2.24 -10.31 13.39
CA TYR A 56 2.42 -11.06 12.14
C TYR A 56 3.53 -10.43 11.28
N PRO A 57 4.17 -11.20 10.38
CA PRO A 57 5.08 -10.62 9.39
C PRO A 57 4.33 -9.60 8.52
N THR A 58 4.87 -8.40 8.39
CA THR A 58 4.25 -7.31 7.60
C THR A 58 4.96 -7.05 6.27
N ILE A 59 6.13 -7.67 6.06
CA ILE A 59 6.95 -7.48 4.85
C ILE A 59 6.24 -7.92 3.56
N ASN A 60 5.46 -9.01 3.63
CA ASN A 60 4.54 -9.51 2.60
C ASN A 60 3.48 -8.48 2.16
N HIS A 61 3.08 -7.58 3.06
CA HIS A 61 2.09 -6.55 2.74
C HIS A 61 2.72 -5.31 2.11
N SER A 62 4.04 -5.13 2.22
CA SER A 62 4.68 -3.86 1.85
C SER A 62 4.42 -3.48 0.39
N LEU A 63 4.83 -4.31 -0.58
CA LEU A 63 4.68 -4.01 -2.00
C LEU A 63 3.20 -3.84 -2.43
N PRO A 64 2.26 -4.76 -2.08
CA PRO A 64 0.84 -4.60 -2.40
C PRO A 64 0.23 -3.32 -1.84
N LEU A 65 0.58 -2.98 -0.61
CA LEU A 65 0.00 -1.85 0.09
C LEU A 65 0.47 -0.51 -0.48
N TYR A 66 1.73 -0.39 -0.91
CA TYR A 66 2.19 0.80 -1.65
C TYR A 66 1.49 0.96 -3.00
N ILE A 67 1.27 -0.13 -3.74
CA ILE A 67 0.52 -0.13 -5.02
C ILE A 67 -0.92 0.37 -4.78
N LEU A 68 -1.59 -0.18 -3.78
CA LEU A 68 -2.97 0.20 -3.43
C LEU A 68 -3.06 1.65 -2.94
N LEU A 69 -2.10 2.11 -2.13
CA LEU A 69 -2.07 3.48 -1.63
C LEU A 69 -1.98 4.51 -2.75
N ILE A 70 -1.12 4.29 -3.76
CA ILE A 70 -1.03 5.21 -4.91
C ILE A 70 -2.37 5.28 -5.64
N LYS A 71 -3.01 4.14 -5.89
CA LYS A 71 -4.32 4.10 -6.56
C LYS A 71 -5.38 4.86 -5.74
N GLN A 72 -5.43 4.66 -4.43
CA GLN A 72 -6.37 5.34 -3.55
C GLN A 72 -6.13 6.84 -3.48
N ILE A 73 -4.87 7.29 -3.42
CA ILE A 73 -4.53 8.71 -3.42
C ILE A 73 -4.94 9.35 -4.74
N CYS A 74 -4.66 8.71 -5.87
CA CYS A 74 -5.12 9.20 -7.18
C CYS A 74 -6.64 9.30 -7.24
N GLN A 75 -7.37 8.32 -6.70
CA GLN A 75 -8.84 8.36 -6.64
C GLN A 75 -9.35 9.52 -5.79
N VAL A 76 -8.80 9.70 -4.58
CA VAL A 76 -9.20 10.81 -3.69
C VAL A 76 -8.89 12.16 -4.33
N CYS A 77 -7.76 12.30 -5.03
CA CYS A 77 -7.44 13.53 -5.74
C CYS A 77 -8.36 13.84 -6.91
N ASN A 78 -8.98 12.84 -7.52
CA ASN A 78 -9.98 13.03 -8.56
C ASN A 78 -11.36 13.44 -8.00
N GLN A 79 -11.61 13.19 -6.71
CA GLN A 79 -12.91 13.47 -6.06
C GLN A 79 -13.03 14.89 -5.48
N TYR A 80 -11.92 15.51 -5.10
CA TYR A 80 -11.90 16.83 -4.45
C TYR A 80 -11.30 17.92 -5.35
N ASP A 81 -11.74 19.18 -5.17
CA ASP A 81 -11.13 20.31 -5.88
C ASP A 81 -9.63 20.38 -5.56
N VAL A 82 -8.84 20.17 -6.59
CA VAL A 82 -7.45 19.71 -6.50
C VAL A 82 -6.57 20.75 -5.80
N ARG A 83 -6.94 22.03 -5.77
CA ARG A 83 -6.04 23.13 -5.38
C ARG A 83 -5.49 23.03 -3.96
N SER A 84 -6.30 22.63 -2.98
CA SER A 84 -5.89 22.60 -1.57
C SER A 84 -5.06 21.36 -1.22
N ILE A 85 -5.33 20.21 -1.86
CA ILE A 85 -4.70 18.93 -1.54
C ILE A 85 -3.53 18.62 -2.50
N LYS A 86 -3.45 19.27 -3.69
CA LYS A 86 -2.41 19.01 -4.70
C LYS A 86 -1.00 18.95 -4.13
N PRO A 87 -0.56 19.91 -3.29
CA PRO A 87 0.79 19.89 -2.77
C PRO A 87 1.05 18.66 -1.89
N ALA A 88 0.09 18.33 -1.02
CA ALA A 88 0.17 17.17 -0.14
C ALA A 88 0.14 15.84 -0.92
N SER A 89 -0.74 15.73 -1.91
CA SER A 89 -0.83 14.56 -2.79
C SER A 89 0.44 14.35 -3.58
N ASN A 90 1.00 15.40 -4.18
CA ASN A 90 2.27 15.31 -4.89
C ASN A 90 3.40 14.85 -3.97
N ALA A 91 3.49 15.39 -2.75
CA ALA A 91 4.51 14.99 -1.79
C ALA A 91 4.38 13.52 -1.39
N ILE A 92 3.17 13.04 -1.11
CA ILE A 92 2.93 11.64 -0.76
C ILE A 92 3.22 10.73 -1.96
N THR A 93 2.70 11.06 -3.14
CA THR A 93 2.92 10.28 -4.38
C THR A 93 4.40 10.16 -4.68
N ASN A 94 5.16 11.26 -4.60
CA ASN A 94 6.61 11.24 -4.79
C ASN A 94 7.31 10.33 -3.78
N LYS A 95 6.85 10.29 -2.53
CA LYS A 95 7.44 9.42 -1.50
C LYS A 95 7.09 7.95 -1.74
N LEU A 96 5.85 7.64 -2.08
CA LEU A 96 5.41 6.26 -2.38
C LEU A 96 6.08 5.73 -3.66
N THR A 97 6.21 6.56 -4.70
CA THR A 97 6.94 6.22 -5.92
C THR A 97 8.39 5.86 -5.62
N LYS A 98 9.08 6.61 -4.76
CA LYS A 98 10.45 6.26 -4.35
C LYS A 98 10.52 4.88 -3.69
N TYR A 99 9.55 4.52 -2.85
CA TYR A 99 9.52 3.18 -2.26
C TYR A 99 9.23 2.10 -3.32
N LEU A 100 8.30 2.34 -4.23
CA LEU A 100 7.97 1.41 -5.31
C LEU A 100 9.08 1.24 -6.35
N MET A 101 9.98 2.22 -6.50
CA MET A 101 11.19 2.05 -7.31
C MET A 101 12.25 1.17 -6.63
N ILE A 102 12.16 0.94 -5.32
CA ILE A 102 13.19 0.21 -4.56
C ILE A 102 12.72 -1.20 -4.19
N LEU A 103 11.47 -1.33 -3.72
CA LEU A 103 10.94 -2.57 -3.15
C LEU A 103 10.90 -3.76 -4.12
N PRO A 104 10.55 -3.60 -5.41
CA PRO A 104 10.61 -4.68 -6.39
C PRO A 104 12.00 -5.29 -6.55
N HIS A 105 13.06 -4.55 -6.21
CA HIS A 105 14.44 -5.03 -6.28
C HIS A 105 14.94 -5.60 -4.95
N LYS A 106 14.08 -5.68 -3.93
CA LYS A 106 14.38 -6.32 -2.64
C LYS A 106 13.81 -7.73 -2.64
N THR A 107 14.67 -8.71 -2.95
CA THR A 107 14.30 -10.14 -3.01
C THR A 107 13.45 -10.63 -1.82
N PRO A 108 13.76 -10.29 -0.55
CA PRO A 108 12.93 -10.74 0.58
C PRO A 108 11.50 -10.21 0.53
N VAL A 109 11.30 -8.97 0.06
CA VAL A 109 9.97 -8.36 -0.09
C VAL A 109 9.17 -9.07 -1.17
N VAL A 110 9.79 -9.28 -2.33
CA VAL A 110 9.14 -9.94 -3.49
C VAL A 110 8.75 -11.37 -3.13
N CYS A 111 9.70 -12.14 -2.56
CA CYS A 111 9.43 -13.52 -2.16
C CYS A 111 8.36 -13.61 -1.08
N ALA A 112 8.45 -12.80 -0.02
CA ALA A 112 7.44 -12.80 1.04
C ALA A 112 6.05 -12.44 0.52
N THR A 113 5.96 -11.53 -0.46
CA THR A 113 4.67 -11.15 -1.05
C THR A 113 4.10 -12.26 -1.93
N ILE A 114 4.92 -12.89 -2.78
CA ILE A 114 4.47 -13.96 -3.71
C ILE A 114 4.10 -15.24 -2.96
N ILE A 115 4.80 -15.55 -1.86
CA ILE A 115 4.50 -16.70 -1.00
C ILE A 115 3.20 -16.47 -0.20
N ASP A 116 2.81 -15.21 0.00
CA ASP A 116 1.58 -14.91 0.71
C ASP A 116 0.33 -15.32 -0.11
N PRO A 117 -0.55 -16.18 0.44
CA PRO A 117 -1.72 -16.65 -0.28
C PRO A 117 -2.73 -15.56 -0.64
N HIS A 118 -2.68 -14.39 0.01
CA HIS A 118 -3.56 -13.25 -0.26
C HIS A 118 -3.10 -12.42 -1.47
N PHE A 119 -1.79 -12.33 -1.73
CA PHE A 119 -1.19 -11.41 -2.71
C PHE A 119 -0.43 -12.13 -3.84
N LYS A 120 -0.81 -13.39 -4.11
CA LYS A 120 -0.34 -14.23 -5.24
C LYS A 120 -0.12 -13.41 -6.52
N LEU A 121 0.64 -13.95 -7.47
CA LEU A 121 0.95 -13.30 -8.76
C LEU A 121 -0.25 -12.66 -9.49
N ASN A 122 -1.46 -13.19 -9.34
CA ASN A 122 -2.69 -12.58 -9.86
C ASN A 122 -2.94 -11.14 -9.38
N PHE A 123 -2.55 -10.81 -8.14
CA PHE A 123 -2.62 -9.44 -7.61
C PHE A 123 -1.76 -8.50 -8.45
N PHE A 124 -0.54 -8.93 -8.78
CA PHE A 124 0.38 -8.15 -9.60
C PHE A 124 -0.10 -8.04 -11.04
N ALA A 125 -0.62 -9.13 -11.62
CA ALA A 125 -1.19 -9.12 -12.96
C ALA A 125 -2.39 -8.14 -13.06
N LEU A 126 -3.23 -8.06 -12.02
CA LEU A 126 -4.33 -7.08 -11.94
C LEU A 126 -3.84 -5.62 -11.87
N HIS A 127 -2.58 -5.42 -11.49
CA HIS A 127 -1.97 -4.11 -11.27
C HIS A 127 -0.75 -3.87 -12.18
N GLU A 128 -0.68 -4.59 -13.30
CA GLU A 128 0.44 -4.54 -14.25
C GLU A 128 0.72 -3.12 -14.76
N ALA A 129 -0.34 -2.36 -15.06
CA ALA A 129 -0.18 -0.96 -15.49
C ALA A 129 0.51 -0.09 -14.43
N THR A 130 0.22 -0.34 -13.14
CA THR A 130 0.87 0.36 -12.04
C THR A 130 2.33 -0.10 -11.89
N LEU A 131 2.62 -1.40 -12.04
CA LEU A 131 3.98 -1.93 -12.03
C LEU A 131 4.83 -1.36 -13.18
N ALA A 132 4.26 -1.27 -14.38
CA ALA A 132 4.93 -0.73 -15.56
C ALA A 132 5.37 0.73 -15.35
N CYS A 133 4.55 1.55 -14.67
CA CYS A 133 4.93 2.92 -14.30
C CYS A 133 6.17 3.00 -13.42
N PHE A 134 6.53 1.92 -12.73
CA PHE A 134 7.70 1.84 -11.83
C PHE A 134 8.84 0.97 -12.40
N GLY A 135 8.78 0.62 -13.69
CA GLY A 135 9.85 -0.11 -14.36
C GLY A 135 9.95 -1.58 -13.97
N THR A 136 8.85 -2.18 -13.50
CA THR A 136 8.78 -3.61 -13.19
C THR A 136 7.57 -4.25 -13.86
N SER A 137 7.52 -5.58 -13.86
CA SER A 137 6.42 -6.38 -14.41
C SER A 137 6.17 -7.58 -13.52
N THR A 138 4.99 -8.20 -13.64
CA THR A 138 4.69 -9.44 -12.91
C THR A 138 5.70 -10.53 -13.26
N ASN A 139 6.13 -10.61 -14.51
CA ASN A 139 7.12 -11.58 -14.98
C ASN A 139 8.48 -11.37 -14.29
N HIS A 140 8.94 -10.13 -14.19
CA HIS A 140 10.19 -9.80 -13.53
C HIS A 140 10.17 -10.17 -12.04
N LEU A 141 9.05 -9.91 -11.35
CA LEU A 141 8.87 -10.31 -9.95
C LEU A 141 8.87 -11.84 -9.78
N ALA A 142 8.24 -12.57 -10.72
CA ALA A 142 8.24 -14.02 -10.71
C ALA A 142 9.64 -14.59 -10.94
N GLU A 143 10.42 -14.03 -11.87
CA GLU A 143 11.82 -14.41 -12.13
C GLU A 143 12.68 -14.25 -10.87
N ILE A 144 12.61 -13.11 -10.19
CA ILE A 144 13.34 -12.88 -8.93
C ILE A 144 13.01 -13.97 -7.90
N SER A 145 11.73 -14.31 -7.74
CA SER A 145 11.31 -15.33 -6.79
C SER A 145 11.76 -16.74 -7.19
N GLN A 146 11.73 -17.06 -8.48
CA GLN A 146 12.17 -18.36 -8.99
C GLN A 146 13.69 -18.54 -8.85
N ASP A 147 14.46 -17.50 -9.16
CA ASP A 147 15.92 -17.54 -9.04
C ASP A 147 16.36 -17.67 -7.60
N GLU A 148 15.66 -17.02 -6.67
CA GLU A 148 15.93 -17.21 -5.24
C GLU A 148 15.55 -18.62 -4.78
N ALA A 149 14.41 -19.15 -5.21
CA ALA A 149 14.01 -20.52 -4.90
C ALA A 149 15.03 -21.53 -5.43
N LYS A 150 15.55 -21.35 -6.66
CA LYS A 150 16.58 -22.22 -7.24
C LYS A 150 17.86 -22.22 -6.42
N LYS A 151 18.30 -21.08 -5.86
CA LYS A 151 19.51 -21.04 -5.02
C LYS A 151 19.38 -21.89 -3.75
N HIS A 152 18.17 -21.96 -3.18
CA HIS A 152 17.94 -22.57 -1.88
C HIS A 152 17.36 -23.99 -1.92
N PHE A 153 16.76 -24.43 -3.04
CA PHE A 153 16.05 -25.71 -3.14
C PHE A 153 16.55 -26.58 -4.30
N THR A 154 17.86 -26.80 -4.39
CA THR A 154 18.49 -27.56 -5.49
C THR A 154 18.64 -29.04 -5.20
N ALA A 155 18.70 -29.48 -3.94
CA ALA A 155 19.00 -30.88 -3.63
C ALA A 155 17.74 -31.72 -3.36
N PRO A 156 17.70 -32.99 -3.80
CA PRO A 156 16.62 -33.93 -3.44
C PRO A 156 16.46 -34.12 -1.93
N SER A 157 17.52 -33.88 -1.15
CA SER A 157 17.55 -33.95 0.32
C SER A 157 16.83 -32.81 1.03
N ASP A 158 16.55 -31.69 0.33
CA ASP A 158 15.93 -30.51 0.92
C ASP A 158 14.42 -30.69 1.12
N PHE A 159 13.87 -31.80 0.61
CA PHE A 159 12.46 -32.14 0.70
C PHE A 159 12.28 -33.43 1.53
N PRO A 160 11.48 -33.39 2.61
CA PRO A 160 11.19 -34.56 3.45
C PRO A 160 10.62 -35.76 2.69
N ASN A 161 9.94 -35.52 1.55
CA ASN A 161 9.44 -36.56 0.66
C ASN A 161 9.24 -36.03 -0.78
N ASN A 162 9.14 -36.97 -1.73
CA ASN A 162 8.89 -36.67 -3.14
C ASN A 162 7.56 -35.95 -3.39
N THR A 163 6.55 -36.14 -2.53
CA THR A 163 5.24 -35.47 -2.64
C THR A 163 5.33 -33.97 -2.43
N GLN A 164 6.07 -33.52 -1.40
CA GLN A 164 6.31 -32.10 -1.15
C GLN A 164 7.14 -31.47 -2.26
N LYS A 165 8.16 -32.18 -2.76
CA LYS A 165 8.93 -31.72 -3.93
C LYS A 165 8.01 -31.50 -5.14
N SER A 166 7.11 -32.43 -5.43
CA SER A 166 6.13 -32.30 -6.52
C SER A 166 5.15 -31.14 -6.30
N GLN A 167 4.68 -30.91 -5.06
CA GLN A 167 3.80 -29.78 -4.73
C GLN A 167 4.50 -28.43 -4.87
N TRP A 168 5.76 -28.33 -4.42
CA TRP A 168 6.57 -27.13 -4.58
C TRP A 168 6.91 -26.84 -6.04
N MET A 169 7.28 -27.86 -6.81
CA MET A 169 7.50 -27.73 -8.25
C MET A 169 6.22 -27.36 -8.99
N ALA A 170 5.08 -27.93 -8.62
CA ALA A 170 3.77 -27.56 -9.18
C ALA A 170 3.38 -26.12 -8.82
N TYR A 171 3.67 -25.65 -7.60
CA TYR A 171 3.47 -24.25 -7.20
C TYR A 171 4.36 -23.30 -8.01
N LEU A 172 5.66 -23.57 -8.11
CA LEU A 172 6.60 -22.78 -8.91
C LEU A 172 6.22 -22.74 -10.39
N MET A 173 5.72 -23.86 -10.96
CA MET A 173 5.21 -23.91 -12.32
C MET A 173 3.85 -23.21 -12.47
N SER A 174 2.99 -23.20 -11.44
CA SER A 174 1.77 -22.38 -11.45
C SER A 174 2.05 -20.88 -11.35
N CYS A 175 3.26 -20.52 -10.90
CA CYS A 175 3.76 -19.16 -10.84
C CYS A 175 4.42 -18.67 -12.13
N THR A 176 4.54 -19.50 -13.18
CA THR A 176 4.88 -18.98 -14.50
C THR A 176 3.63 -18.34 -15.12
N PRO A 177 3.67 -17.07 -15.51
CA PRO A 177 2.56 -16.45 -16.21
C PRO A 177 2.35 -17.22 -17.51
N HIS A 178 1.16 -17.79 -17.70
CA HIS A 178 0.76 -18.31 -19.00
C HIS A 178 0.89 -17.17 -20.00
N GLN A 179 1.70 -17.40 -21.04
CA GLN A 179 1.82 -16.51 -22.18
C GLN A 179 0.42 -16.20 -22.70
N LEU A 180 0.00 -14.95 -22.51
CA LEU A 180 -1.09 -14.29 -23.22
C LEU A 180 -0.46 -13.28 -24.18
#